data_AF-A0A8B8HJT3-F1
#
_entry.id   AF-A0A8B8HJT3-F1
#
_cell.length_a   1.000
_cell.length_b   1.000
_cell.length_c   1.000
_cell.angle_alpha   90.00
_cell.angle_beta   90.00
_cell.angle_gamma   90.00
#
_symmetry.space_group_name_H-M   'P 1'
#
loop_
_entity.id
_entity.type
_entity.pdbx_description
1 polymer ?
#
loop_
_entity_poly.entity_id
_entity_poly.type
_entity_poly.pdbx_seq_one_letter_code
_entity_poly.pdbx_strand_id
1 'polypeptide(L)'
;MTSTKCKVESGIQLLARLTKKTGIQRFYPTIFGNGPNLGEFIEIYSEESTACLLAEFICESLISNELGGPESSVIVFNTDGKLTLDYLINIAKSKILKLSNDNTHKSSTNNINVLLNSILKKMFIVDIYESTQFYITIQNLDFFLIKNPNISLIIFDTLTAFYWDEQDLQKVTKMDLYIKKLLRMIQKVVKDFKVTVIYSRPEYFSTNKEPIENLEPCCEKPVIEQINYRIQIVYNDNGQNHINVRTYDKQFQKTFNIINDEIIWM
;
A
#
# COMPACT_ATOMS: atom_id res chain seq x y z
N MET A 1 -17.72 -27.28 -29.25
CA MET A 1 -16.24 -27.37 -29.30
C MET A 1 -15.67 -26.03 -28.85
N THR A 2 -15.36 -25.89 -27.56
CA THR A 2 -14.74 -24.67 -27.01
C THR A 2 -13.25 -24.71 -27.30
N SER A 3 -12.81 -23.88 -28.24
CA SER A 3 -11.40 -23.59 -28.51
C SER A 3 -10.70 -23.24 -27.21
N THR A 4 -9.87 -24.15 -26.69
CA THR A 4 -8.93 -23.89 -25.60
C THR A 4 -7.91 -22.91 -26.14
N LYS A 5 -8.14 -21.62 -25.86
CA LYS A 5 -7.26 -20.52 -26.23
C LYS A 5 -5.85 -20.83 -25.71
N CYS A 6 -4.91 -21.12 -26.62
CA CYS A 6 -3.51 -21.33 -26.27
C CYS A 6 -2.99 -20.03 -25.64
N LYS A 7 -2.80 -20.04 -24.32
CA LYS A 7 -2.33 -18.87 -23.58
C LYS A 7 -0.81 -18.85 -23.69
N VAL A 8 -0.28 -18.09 -24.65
CA VAL A 8 1.16 -17.86 -24.77
C VAL A 8 1.60 -17.00 -23.59
N GLU A 9 2.56 -17.51 -22.82
CA GLU A 9 3.16 -16.86 -21.65
C GLU A 9 4.56 -16.36 -22.02
N SER A 10 4.96 -15.18 -21.55
CA SER A 10 6.32 -14.67 -21.72
C SER A 10 7.28 -15.26 -20.68
N GLY A 11 8.59 -15.27 -20.97
CA GLY A 11 9.59 -15.74 -20.01
C GLY A 11 9.56 -14.99 -18.67
N ILE A 12 9.23 -13.69 -18.70
CA ILE A 12 9.07 -12.85 -17.50
C ILE A 12 7.87 -13.30 -16.67
N GLN A 13 6.73 -13.59 -17.30
CA GLN A 13 5.53 -14.06 -16.62
C GLN A 13 5.75 -15.42 -15.94
N LEU A 14 6.44 -16.32 -16.64
CA LEU A 14 6.84 -17.61 -16.08
C LEU A 14 7.78 -17.43 -14.88
N LEU A 15 8.81 -16.58 -15.01
CA LEU A 15 9.74 -16.28 -13.92
C LEU A 15 9.02 -15.68 -12.71
N ALA A 16 8.10 -14.74 -12.93
CA ALA A 16 7.31 -14.12 -11.88
C ALA A 16 6.52 -15.16 -11.07
N ARG A 17 5.89 -16.12 -11.76
CA ARG A 17 5.14 -17.22 -11.12
C ARG A 17 6.01 -18.24 -10.40
N LEU A 18 7.22 -18.50 -10.90
CA LEU A 18 8.18 -19.42 -10.27
C LEU A 18 8.87 -18.77 -9.07
N THR A 19 8.99 -17.44 -9.07
CA THR A 19 9.53 -16.69 -7.95
C THR A 19 8.54 -16.73 -6.80
N LYS A 20 8.87 -17.49 -5.75
CA LYS A 20 8.05 -17.53 -4.53
C LYS A 20 8.17 -16.19 -3.82
N LYS A 21 7.12 -15.39 -3.86
CA LYS A 21 6.97 -14.24 -2.96
C LYS A 21 6.49 -14.72 -1.59
N THR A 22 7.12 -14.20 -0.55
CA THR A 22 6.59 -14.26 0.82
C THR A 22 5.43 -13.30 0.90
N GLY A 23 4.28 -13.75 1.40
CA GLY A 23 3.15 -12.84 1.66
C GLY A 23 3.40 -11.99 2.89
N ILE A 24 2.62 -10.93 3.03
CA ILE A 24 2.63 -10.07 4.21
C ILE A 24 1.68 -10.60 5.29
N GLN A 25 1.97 -11.83 5.76
CA GLN A 25 1.21 -12.42 6.86
C GLN A 25 1.42 -11.63 8.15
N ARG A 26 0.39 -11.54 9.00
CA ARG A 26 0.37 -10.75 10.25
C ARG A 26 0.61 -9.25 10.03
N PHE A 27 0.48 -8.78 8.79
CA PHE A 27 0.55 -7.38 8.47
C PHE A 27 -0.66 -6.65 9.05
N TYR A 28 -0.37 -5.71 9.95
CA TYR A 28 -1.33 -4.80 10.57
C TYR A 28 -2.67 -5.46 10.99
N PRO A 29 -2.65 -6.36 11.99
CA PRO A 29 -3.79 -7.22 12.34
C PRO A 29 -5.07 -6.47 12.70
N THR A 30 -4.97 -5.26 13.23
CA THR A 30 -6.12 -4.42 13.58
C THR A 30 -7.04 -4.14 12.39
N ILE A 31 -6.49 -4.09 11.17
CA ILE A 31 -7.24 -3.83 9.94
C ILE A 31 -7.37 -5.11 9.10
N PHE A 32 -6.30 -5.88 8.93
CA PHE A 32 -6.28 -7.01 7.99
C PHE A 32 -6.41 -8.38 8.67
N GLY A 33 -6.51 -8.46 10.00
CA GLY A 33 -6.51 -9.72 10.74
C GLY A 33 -5.20 -10.50 10.54
N ASN A 34 -5.20 -11.47 9.62
CA ASN A 34 -4.00 -12.25 9.28
C ASN A 34 -3.12 -11.59 8.20
N GLY A 35 -3.49 -10.40 7.72
CA GLY A 35 -2.85 -9.72 6.60
C GLY A 35 -3.63 -9.93 5.29
N PRO A 36 -3.45 -9.05 4.30
CA PRO A 36 -4.06 -9.20 2.99
C PRO A 36 -3.46 -10.38 2.23
N ASN A 37 -4.26 -10.98 1.35
CA ASN A 37 -3.79 -12.01 0.44
C ASN A 37 -2.84 -11.42 -0.62
N LEU A 38 -2.03 -12.31 -1.18
CA LEU A 38 -1.10 -11.99 -2.24
C LEU A 38 -1.82 -11.41 -3.48
N GLY A 39 -1.33 -10.27 -3.97
CA GLY A 39 -1.85 -9.63 -5.17
C GLY A 39 -3.09 -8.76 -4.95
N GLU A 40 -3.55 -8.61 -3.71
CA GLU A 40 -4.69 -7.75 -3.39
C GLU A 40 -4.36 -6.26 -3.56
N PHE A 41 -5.40 -5.49 -3.88
CA PHE A 41 -5.34 -4.04 -4.04
C PHE A 41 -6.13 -3.36 -2.93
N ILE A 42 -5.50 -2.42 -2.26
CA ILE A 42 -6.02 -1.71 -1.10
C ILE A 42 -6.05 -0.23 -1.42
N GLU A 43 -7.24 0.35 -1.45
CA GLU A 43 -7.44 1.79 -1.58
C GLU A 43 -7.51 2.42 -0.19
N ILE A 44 -6.76 3.50 0.00
CA ILE A 44 -6.87 4.38 1.17
C ILE A 44 -7.29 5.76 0.67
N TYR A 45 -8.27 6.37 1.34
CA TYR A 45 -8.68 7.73 1.02
C TYR A 45 -9.09 8.49 2.27
N SER A 46 -8.94 9.81 2.19
CA SER A 46 -9.19 10.74 3.28
C SER A 46 -9.39 12.15 2.72
N GLU A 47 -10.17 12.96 3.42
CA GLU A 47 -10.30 14.40 3.14
C GLU A 47 -9.02 15.15 3.52
N GLU A 48 -8.40 14.82 4.66
CA GLU A 48 -7.17 15.47 5.14
C GLU A 48 -5.87 14.80 4.66
N SER A 49 -5.41 13.74 5.34
CA SER A 49 -4.11 13.12 5.09
C SER A 49 -4.16 11.61 5.22
N THR A 50 -3.45 10.91 4.34
CA THR A 50 -3.22 9.46 4.43
C THR A 50 -1.82 9.12 4.93
N ALA A 51 -0.95 10.12 5.10
CA ALA A 51 0.48 9.93 5.31
C ALA A 51 0.80 9.17 6.61
N CYS A 52 0.09 9.46 7.70
CA CYS A 52 0.31 8.81 9.00
C CYS A 52 0.01 7.30 8.92
N LEU A 53 -1.13 6.91 8.33
CA LEU A 53 -1.48 5.49 8.18
C LEU A 53 -0.57 4.79 7.16
N LEU A 54 -0.23 5.44 6.06
CA LEU A 54 0.71 4.88 5.08
C LEU A 54 2.10 4.66 5.67
N ALA A 55 2.61 5.62 6.45
CA ALA A 55 3.88 5.48 7.13
C ALA A 55 3.86 4.32 8.14
N GLU A 56 2.78 4.21 8.91
CA GLU A 56 2.58 3.10 9.83
C GLU A 56 2.56 1.74 9.11
N PHE A 57 1.89 1.66 7.95
CA PHE A 57 1.88 0.48 7.07
C PHE A 57 3.26 0.16 6.49
N ILE A 58 4.01 1.17 6.02
CA ILE A 58 5.38 1.00 5.53
C ILE A 58 6.24 0.40 6.63
N CYS A 59 6.26 1.04 7.81
CA CYS A 59 7.08 0.60 8.92
C CYS A 59 6.65 -0.79 9.41
N GLU A 60 5.36 -1.08 9.47
CA GLU A 60 4.89 -2.40 9.91
C GLU A 60 5.28 -3.53 8.94
N SER A 61 5.27 -3.24 7.64
CA SER A 61 5.68 -4.23 6.63
C SER A 61 7.17 -4.61 6.74
N LEU A 62 7.99 -3.76 7.35
CA LEU A 62 9.45 -3.91 7.42
C LEU A 62 9.93 -4.61 8.68
N ILE A 63 9.07 -4.78 9.69
CA ILE A 63 9.42 -5.40 10.97
C ILE A 63 9.81 -6.86 10.76
N SER A 64 10.89 -7.29 11.40
CA SER A 64 11.43 -8.64 11.27
C SER A 64 10.49 -9.70 11.86
N ASN A 65 10.61 -10.93 11.35
CA ASN A 65 9.86 -12.08 11.88
C ASN A 65 10.17 -12.34 13.36
N GLU A 66 11.41 -12.06 13.80
CA GLU A 66 11.85 -12.18 15.20
C GLU A 66 11.05 -11.27 16.13
N LEU A 67 10.61 -10.11 15.63
CA LEU A 67 9.76 -9.16 16.34
C LEU A 67 8.27 -9.38 16.05
N GLY A 68 7.91 -10.50 15.41
CA GLY A 68 6.54 -10.87 15.06
C GLY A 68 5.98 -10.22 13.78
N GLY A 69 6.80 -9.45 13.05
CA GLY A 69 6.42 -8.76 11.82
C GLY A 69 6.54 -9.63 10.56
N PRO A 70 6.03 -9.14 9.41
CA PRO A 70 6.02 -9.89 8.13
C PRO A 70 7.39 -10.01 7.43
N GLU A 71 8.38 -9.20 7.82
CA GLU A 71 9.71 -9.12 7.22
C GLU A 71 9.71 -8.93 5.69
N SER A 72 8.82 -8.09 5.19
CA SER A 72 8.73 -7.78 3.77
C SER A 72 9.72 -6.69 3.36
N SER A 73 10.03 -6.61 2.07
CA SER A 73 10.52 -5.37 1.45
C SER A 73 9.36 -4.58 0.85
N VAL A 74 9.45 -3.26 0.91
CA VAL A 74 8.44 -2.33 0.41
C VAL A 74 9.04 -1.36 -0.59
N ILE A 75 8.31 -1.05 -1.65
CA ILE A 75 8.62 0.06 -2.54
C ILE A 75 7.52 1.10 -2.47
N VAL A 76 7.92 2.35 -2.29
CA VAL A 76 7.05 3.52 -2.17
C VAL A 76 7.29 4.42 -3.38
N PHE A 77 6.25 4.64 -4.15
CA PHE A 77 6.19 5.64 -5.21
C PHE A 77 5.57 6.91 -4.63
N ASN A 78 6.44 7.85 -4.26
CA ASN A 78 6.06 9.09 -3.58
C ASN A 78 5.87 10.19 -4.64
N THR A 79 4.63 10.63 -4.84
CA THR A 79 4.29 11.71 -5.76
C THR A 79 3.86 12.99 -5.03
N ASP A 80 3.43 12.89 -3.77
CA ASP A 80 2.91 14.03 -2.99
C ASP A 80 3.98 14.61 -2.02
N GLY A 81 5.13 13.95 -1.88
CA GLY A 81 6.25 14.44 -1.07
C GLY A 81 6.06 14.30 0.44
N LYS A 82 4.90 13.82 0.90
CA LYS A 82 4.57 13.72 2.33
C LYS A 82 5.32 12.59 3.06
N LEU A 83 5.65 11.51 2.36
CA LEU A 83 6.37 10.36 2.92
C LEU A 83 7.89 10.52 2.80
N THR A 84 8.44 11.51 3.47
CA THR A 84 9.90 11.73 3.49
C THR A 84 10.63 10.61 4.22
N LEU A 85 11.88 10.36 3.85
CA LEU A 85 12.72 9.34 4.50
C LEU A 85 12.88 9.62 6.01
N ASP A 86 13.06 10.90 6.39
CA ASP A 86 13.20 11.30 7.79
C ASP A 86 11.93 11.00 8.61
N TYR A 87 10.76 11.26 8.02
CA TYR A 87 9.47 10.94 8.65
C TYR A 87 9.33 9.44 8.90
N LEU A 88 9.62 8.62 7.88
CA LEU A 88 9.56 7.16 7.96
C LEU A 88 10.59 6.59 8.96
N ILE A 89 11.80 7.18 9.02
CA ILE A 89 12.83 6.80 9.99
C ILE A 89 12.35 7.05 11.41
N ASN A 90 11.71 8.19 11.68
CA ASN A 90 11.24 8.53 13.02
C ASN A 90 10.14 7.57 13.49
N ILE A 91 9.20 7.24 12.62
CA ILE A 91 8.13 6.26 12.92
C ILE A 91 8.73 4.87 13.14
N ALA A 92 9.64 4.41 12.27
CA ALA A 92 10.31 3.12 12.43
C ALA A 92 11.10 3.02 13.75
N LYS A 93 11.82 4.08 14.13
CA LYS A 93 12.55 4.15 15.42
C LYS A 93 11.60 3.98 16.60
N SER A 94 10.53 4.76 16.64
CA SER A 94 9.57 4.72 17.73
C SER A 94 8.94 3.34 17.87
N LYS A 95 8.61 2.71 16.73
CA LYS A 95 8.05 1.36 16.69
C LYS A 95 9.02 0.28 17.18
N ILE A 96 10.28 0.33 16.75
CA ILE A 96 11.32 -0.58 17.26
C ILE A 96 11.50 -0.43 18.78
N LEU A 97 11.48 0.81 19.30
CA LEU A 97 11.63 1.08 20.72
C LEU A 97 10.50 0.45 21.54
N LYS A 98 9.24 0.59 21.09
CA LYS A 98 8.07 -0.03 21.75
C LYS A 98 8.21 -1.56 21.81
N LEU A 99 8.49 -2.20 20.66
CA LEU A 99 8.66 -3.65 20.58
C LEU A 99 9.84 -4.16 21.41
N SER A 100 10.90 -3.35 21.57
CA SER A 100 12.06 -3.71 22.38
C SER A 100 11.81 -3.56 23.89
N ASN A 101 10.89 -2.68 24.30
CA ASN A 101 10.53 -2.51 25.71
C ASN A 101 9.53 -3.57 26.19
N ASP A 102 8.63 -4.02 25.30
CA ASP A 102 7.63 -5.05 25.62
C ASP A 102 8.23 -6.46 25.69
N ASN A 103 9.30 -6.71 24.93
CA ASN A 103 10.04 -7.95 25.00
C ASN A 103 11.09 -7.87 26.13
N THR A 104 11.03 -8.77 27.11
CA THR A 104 11.94 -8.86 28.27
C THR A 104 13.43 -9.06 27.93
N HIS A 105 13.80 -9.04 26.65
CA HIS A 105 15.18 -9.04 26.19
C HIS A 105 15.74 -7.62 26.27
N LYS A 106 16.55 -7.36 27.30
CA LYS A 106 17.41 -6.18 27.43
C LYS A 106 18.24 -5.98 26.15
N SER A 107 17.70 -5.24 25.21
CA SER A 107 18.35 -4.94 23.94
C SER A 107 19.16 -3.66 24.14
N SER A 108 20.50 -3.79 24.09
CA SER A 108 21.41 -2.64 24.13
C SER A 108 21.12 -1.68 22.97
N THR A 109 21.42 -0.40 23.12
CA THR A 109 21.26 0.63 22.07
C THR A 109 21.89 0.25 20.73
N ASN A 110 22.92 -0.60 20.74
CA ASN A 110 23.53 -1.16 19.55
C ASN A 110 22.57 -2.03 18.71
N ASN A 111 21.61 -2.72 19.32
CA ASN A 111 20.65 -3.54 18.59
C ASN A 111 19.62 -2.70 17.82
N ILE A 112 19.22 -1.54 18.35
CA ILE A 112 18.23 -0.66 17.68
C ILE A 112 18.78 -0.15 16.35
N ASN A 113 20.03 0.30 16.32
CA ASN A 113 20.66 0.78 15.08
C ASN A 113 20.81 -0.35 14.05
N VAL A 114 21.08 -1.58 14.49
CA VAL A 114 21.15 -2.76 13.61
C VAL A 114 19.77 -3.09 13.03
N LEU A 115 18.72 -3.07 13.86
CA LEU A 115 17.34 -3.29 13.42
C LEU A 115 16.89 -2.21 12.43
N LEU A 116 17.17 -0.95 12.73
CA LEU A 116 16.85 0.18 11.86
C LEU A 116 17.58 0.09 10.52
N ASN A 117 18.87 -0.25 10.52
CA ASN A 117 19.62 -0.46 9.29
C ASN A 117 19.06 -1.64 8.46
N SER A 118 18.57 -2.68 9.13
CA SER A 118 17.87 -3.81 8.46
C SER A 118 16.57 -3.37 7.80
N ILE A 119 15.77 -2.54 8.47
CA ILE A 119 14.54 -1.93 7.93
C ILE A 119 14.87 -1.06 6.71
N LEU A 120 15.85 -0.17 6.81
CA LEU A 120 16.22 0.75 5.73
C LEU A 120 16.69 0.01 4.46
N LYS A 121 17.40 -1.11 4.60
CA LYS A 121 17.81 -1.94 3.46
C LYS A 121 16.64 -2.58 2.69
N LYS A 122 15.48 -2.69 3.33
CA LYS A 122 14.27 -3.31 2.78
C LYS A 122 13.25 -2.27 2.27
N MET A 123 13.55 -0.98 2.44
CA MET A 123 12.68 0.13 2.05
C MET A 123 13.25 0.85 0.82
N PHE A 124 12.46 0.90 -0.24
CA PHE A 124 12.81 1.59 -1.48
C PHE A 124 11.84 2.75 -1.69
N ILE A 125 12.35 3.98 -1.80
CA ILE A 125 11.53 5.16 -2.08
C ILE A 125 11.93 5.69 -3.45
N VAL A 126 10.94 5.94 -4.29
CA VAL A 126 11.09 6.53 -5.62
C VAL A 126 10.20 7.75 -5.67
N ASP A 127 10.82 8.93 -5.63
CA ASP A 127 10.10 10.18 -5.81
C ASP A 127 9.80 10.42 -7.29
N ILE A 128 8.54 10.73 -7.58
CA ILE A 128 8.04 10.92 -8.94
C ILE A 128 7.40 12.31 -9.03
N TYR A 129 7.95 13.15 -9.90
CA TYR A 129 7.55 14.55 -10.03
C TYR A 129 6.80 14.84 -11.32
N GLU A 130 6.79 13.91 -12.28
CA GLU A 130 6.19 14.11 -13.59
C GLU A 130 5.37 12.90 -14.06
N SER A 131 4.30 13.17 -14.81
CA SER A 131 3.42 12.14 -15.36
C SER A 131 4.15 11.14 -16.26
N THR A 132 5.10 11.59 -17.07
CA THR A 132 5.92 10.71 -17.93
C THR A 132 6.75 9.75 -17.09
N GLN A 133 7.40 10.23 -16.03
CA GLN A 133 8.17 9.42 -15.09
C GLN A 133 7.27 8.38 -14.41
N PHE A 134 6.07 8.77 -14.01
CA PHE A 134 5.07 7.89 -13.41
C PHE A 134 4.68 6.71 -14.32
N TYR A 135 4.32 7.00 -15.57
CA TYR A 135 3.92 5.96 -16.53
C TYR A 135 5.06 5.03 -16.91
N ILE A 136 6.27 5.56 -17.11
CA ILE A 136 7.47 4.75 -17.36
C ILE A 136 7.75 3.84 -16.16
N THR A 137 7.55 4.34 -14.95
CA THR A 137 7.78 3.57 -13.72
C THR A 137 6.79 2.41 -13.60
N ILE A 138 5.50 2.63 -13.88
CA ILE A 138 4.48 1.56 -13.90
C ILE A 138 4.80 0.51 -14.97
N GLN A 139 5.25 0.94 -16.16
CA GLN A 139 5.59 0.02 -17.25
C GLN A 139 6.82 -0.84 -16.95
N ASN A 140 7.78 -0.33 -16.17
CA ASN A 140 9.00 -1.04 -15.78
C ASN A 140 8.89 -1.73 -14.41
N LEU A 141 7.69 -1.82 -13.84
CA LEU A 141 7.48 -2.37 -12.50
C LEU A 141 7.91 -3.84 -12.41
N ASP A 142 7.79 -4.61 -13.50
CA ASP A 142 8.28 -5.98 -13.60
C ASP A 142 9.80 -6.06 -13.37
N PHE A 143 10.57 -5.16 -13.98
CA PHE A 143 12.02 -5.09 -13.80
C PHE A 143 12.40 -4.82 -12.34
N PHE A 144 11.71 -3.89 -11.67
CA PHE A 144 11.93 -3.62 -10.25
C PHE A 144 11.65 -4.85 -9.37
N LEU A 145 10.58 -5.59 -9.67
CA LEU A 145 10.17 -6.78 -8.92
C LEU A 145 11.07 -7.99 -9.18
N ILE A 146 11.65 -8.12 -10.38
CA ILE A 146 12.65 -9.15 -10.72
C ILE A 146 13.96 -8.85 -9.99
N LYS A 147 14.42 -7.60 -10.03
CA LYS A 147 15.67 -7.18 -9.38
C LYS A 147 15.60 -7.33 -7.86
N ASN A 148 14.42 -7.15 -7.28
CA ASN A 148 14.20 -7.22 -5.83
C ASN A 148 13.11 -8.26 -5.50
N PRO A 149 13.46 -9.56 -5.47
CA PRO A 149 12.49 -10.64 -5.27
C PRO A 149 11.81 -10.58 -3.90
N ASN A 150 12.37 -9.88 -2.91
CA ASN A 150 11.79 -9.77 -1.56
C ASN A 150 10.69 -8.69 -1.44
N ILE A 151 10.47 -7.88 -2.49
CA ILE A 151 9.37 -6.92 -2.48
C ILE A 151 8.05 -7.68 -2.54
N SER A 152 7.22 -7.50 -1.50
CA SER A 152 5.87 -8.05 -1.42
C SER A 152 4.78 -6.99 -1.16
N LEU A 153 5.19 -5.73 -0.95
CA LEU A 153 4.30 -4.59 -0.85
C LEU A 153 4.77 -3.44 -1.75
N ILE A 154 3.84 -2.88 -2.52
CA ILE A 154 4.02 -1.64 -3.31
C ILE A 154 3.05 -0.59 -2.76
N ILE A 155 3.52 0.64 -2.62
CA ILE A 155 2.70 1.78 -2.17
C ILE A 155 2.79 2.91 -3.19
N PHE A 156 1.64 3.47 -3.56
CA PHE A 156 1.54 4.70 -4.34
C PHE A 156 0.95 5.82 -3.48
N ASP A 157 1.71 6.88 -3.23
CA ASP A 157 1.27 8.05 -2.46
C ASP A 157 1.43 9.34 -3.26
N THR A 158 0.46 9.76 -4.06
CA THR A 158 -0.87 9.20 -4.33
C THR A 158 -0.91 8.59 -5.73
N LEU A 159 -1.86 7.69 -6.00
CA LEU A 159 -2.05 7.16 -7.37
C LEU A 159 -2.62 8.24 -8.32
N THR A 160 -3.11 9.34 -7.76
CA THR A 160 -3.95 10.33 -8.43
C THR A 160 -3.23 11.63 -8.76
N ALA A 161 -1.94 11.72 -8.45
CA ALA A 161 -1.18 12.97 -8.54
C ALA A 161 -1.20 13.62 -9.94
N PHE A 162 -1.21 12.81 -11.00
CA PHE A 162 -1.16 13.28 -12.39
C PHE A 162 -2.52 13.23 -13.09
N TYR A 163 -3.62 13.22 -12.32
CA TYR A 163 -4.96 13.23 -12.90
C TYR A 163 -5.22 14.51 -13.70
N TRP A 164 -4.90 15.68 -13.13
CA TRP A 164 -5.17 16.97 -13.75
C TRP A 164 -4.38 17.15 -15.05
N ASP A 165 -3.12 16.71 -15.09
CA ASP A 165 -2.31 16.68 -16.32
C ASP A 165 -2.98 15.88 -17.45
N GLU A 166 -3.63 14.74 -17.14
CA GLU A 166 -4.35 13.95 -18.15
C GLU A 166 -5.69 14.55 -18.55
N GLN A 167 -6.37 15.24 -17.63
CA GLN A 167 -7.62 15.94 -17.91
C GLN A 167 -7.38 17.12 -18.86
N ASP A 168 -6.32 17.89 -18.65
CA ASP A 168 -5.95 19.02 -19.51
C ASP A 168 -5.60 18.58 -20.93
N LEU A 169 -5.01 17.39 -21.07
CA LEU A 169 -4.73 16.74 -22.36
C LEU A 169 -5.97 16.08 -22.99
N GLN A 170 -7.17 16.25 -22.40
CA GLN A 170 -8.44 15.64 -22.82
C GLN A 170 -8.38 14.10 -22.91
N LYS A 171 -7.46 13.46 -22.19
CA LYS A 171 -7.26 12.01 -22.22
C LYS A 171 -8.25 11.26 -21.32
N VAL A 172 -8.74 11.92 -20.27
CA VAL A 172 -9.70 11.35 -19.32
C VAL A 172 -10.70 12.41 -18.88
N THR A 173 -11.98 12.03 -18.81
CA THR A 173 -13.09 12.91 -18.41
C THR A 173 -13.62 12.62 -17.01
N LYS A 174 -13.35 11.44 -16.45
CA LYS A 174 -13.82 11.01 -15.13
C LYS A 174 -12.72 10.36 -14.33
N MET A 175 -12.66 10.70 -13.05
CA MET A 175 -11.64 10.19 -12.15
C MET A 175 -11.66 8.66 -12.00
N ASP A 176 -12.85 8.05 -11.95
CA ASP A 176 -12.97 6.59 -11.90
C ASP A 176 -12.34 5.90 -13.11
N LEU A 177 -12.43 6.51 -14.29
CA LEU A 177 -11.81 5.98 -15.50
C LEU A 177 -10.29 6.11 -15.46
N TYR A 178 -9.77 7.19 -14.86
CA TYR A 178 -8.35 7.38 -14.63
C TYR A 178 -7.79 6.30 -13.70
N ILE A 179 -8.42 6.12 -12.53
CA ILE A 179 -8.02 5.09 -11.56
C ILE A 179 -8.13 3.70 -12.18
N LYS A 180 -9.23 3.36 -12.86
CA LYS A 180 -9.37 2.06 -13.54
C LYS A 180 -8.28 1.83 -14.58
N LYS A 181 -7.93 2.85 -15.38
CA LYS A 181 -6.82 2.77 -16.33
C LYS A 181 -5.50 2.44 -15.63
N LEU A 182 -5.19 3.10 -14.51
CA LEU A 182 -3.99 2.84 -13.73
C LEU A 182 -4.01 1.47 -13.05
N LEU A 183 -5.12 1.10 -12.39
CA LEU A 183 -5.31 -0.22 -11.79
C LEU A 183 -5.10 -1.31 -12.83
N ARG A 184 -5.69 -1.17 -14.03
CA ARG A 184 -5.48 -2.11 -15.13
C ARG A 184 -4.01 -2.25 -15.53
N MET A 185 -3.27 -1.15 -15.58
CA MET A 185 -1.84 -1.17 -15.92
C MET A 185 -1.03 -1.89 -14.84
N ILE A 186 -1.21 -1.50 -13.57
CA ILE A 186 -0.46 -2.05 -12.45
C ILE A 186 -0.82 -3.53 -12.24
N GLN A 187 -2.11 -3.87 -12.19
CA GLN A 187 -2.59 -5.25 -11.97
C GLN A 187 -2.12 -6.22 -13.05
N LYS A 188 -2.02 -5.77 -14.31
CA LYS A 188 -1.46 -6.61 -15.37
C LYS A 188 -0.02 -7.01 -15.09
N VAL A 189 0.76 -6.11 -14.49
CA VAL A 189 2.16 -6.39 -14.14
C VAL A 189 2.24 -7.20 -12.85
N VAL A 190 1.62 -6.72 -11.76
CA VAL A 190 1.82 -7.32 -10.42
C VAL A 190 1.10 -8.66 -10.22
N LYS A 191 0.08 -8.98 -11.03
CA LYS A 191 -0.69 -10.23 -10.90
C LYS A 191 0.19 -11.47 -10.94
N ASP A 192 1.16 -11.49 -11.83
CA ASP A 192 2.03 -12.66 -12.01
C ASP A 192 3.06 -12.77 -10.88
N PHE A 193 3.48 -11.64 -10.31
CA PHE A 193 4.35 -11.58 -9.13
C PHE A 193 3.58 -11.78 -7.81
N LYS A 194 2.26 -11.63 -7.82
CA LYS A 194 1.37 -11.71 -6.65
C LYS A 194 1.77 -10.73 -5.52
N VAL A 195 2.17 -9.51 -5.88
CA VAL A 195 2.57 -8.46 -4.94
C VAL A 195 1.36 -7.64 -4.53
N THR A 196 1.20 -7.39 -3.23
CA THR A 196 0.10 -6.56 -2.71
C THR A 196 0.37 -5.08 -2.99
N VAL A 197 -0.67 -4.34 -3.37
CA VAL A 197 -0.57 -2.92 -3.73
C VAL A 197 -1.48 -2.11 -2.82
N ILE A 198 -0.92 -1.09 -2.18
CA ILE A 198 -1.65 -0.05 -1.48
C ILE A 198 -1.53 1.24 -2.29
N TYR A 199 -2.62 2.00 -2.38
CA TYR A 199 -2.53 3.35 -2.89
C TYR A 199 -3.40 4.31 -2.11
N SER A 200 -2.98 5.56 -2.02
CA SER A 200 -3.80 6.64 -1.53
C SER A 200 -4.44 7.45 -2.66
N ARG A 201 -5.57 8.06 -2.34
CA ARG A 201 -6.15 9.17 -3.09
C ARG A 201 -6.86 10.14 -2.14
N PRO A 202 -6.95 11.42 -2.50
CA PRO A 202 -7.83 12.34 -1.78
C PRO A 202 -9.31 11.96 -1.90
N GLU A 203 -10.10 12.27 -0.88
CA GLU A 203 -11.52 11.93 -0.82
C GLU A 203 -12.39 12.76 -1.75
N TYR A 204 -12.01 14.02 -2.02
CA TYR A 204 -12.74 14.91 -2.94
C TYR A 204 -12.80 14.39 -4.38
N PHE A 205 -12.01 13.37 -4.71
CA PHE A 205 -12.07 12.67 -5.99
C PHE A 205 -13.19 11.63 -6.09
N SER A 206 -13.94 11.40 -5.01
CA SER A 206 -15.10 10.50 -5.03
C SER A 206 -16.22 11.17 -5.83
N THR A 207 -16.75 10.46 -6.82
CA THR A 207 -17.59 10.99 -7.91
C THR A 207 -18.94 11.55 -7.48
N ASN A 208 -19.30 11.48 -6.20
CA ASN A 208 -20.32 12.28 -5.53
C ASN A 208 -20.09 12.16 -4.02
N LYS A 209 -20.68 13.04 -3.22
CA LYS A 209 -20.83 12.89 -1.75
C LYS A 209 -21.75 11.72 -1.38
N GLU A 210 -21.62 10.61 -2.08
CA GLU A 210 -22.43 9.44 -1.84
C GLU A 210 -21.82 8.65 -0.67
N PRO A 211 -22.67 8.15 0.24
CA PRO A 211 -22.21 7.31 1.35
C PRO A 211 -21.38 6.15 0.80
N ILE A 212 -20.46 5.62 1.62
CA ILE A 212 -19.57 4.48 1.30
C ILE A 212 -20.30 3.35 0.57
N GLU A 213 -21.59 3.17 0.85
CA GLU A 213 -22.54 2.22 0.26
C GLU A 213 -22.60 2.25 -1.27
N ASN A 214 -22.48 3.43 -1.90
CA ASN A 214 -22.61 3.57 -3.36
C ASN A 214 -21.28 3.41 -4.12
N LEU A 215 -20.16 3.31 -3.41
CA LEU A 215 -18.89 3.01 -4.04
C LEU A 215 -18.91 1.58 -4.59
N GLU A 216 -18.19 1.35 -5.70
CA GLU A 216 -18.10 0.03 -6.32
C GLU A 216 -17.69 -1.04 -5.28
N PRO A 217 -18.37 -2.19 -5.25
CA PRO A 217 -18.13 -3.20 -4.24
C PRO A 217 -16.70 -3.77 -4.36
N CYS A 218 -16.10 -4.07 -3.21
CA CYS A 218 -14.82 -4.75 -3.16
C CYS A 218 -14.94 -6.20 -3.63
N CYS A 219 -13.88 -6.73 -4.24
CA CYS A 219 -13.85 -8.11 -4.74
C CYS A 219 -13.14 -9.05 -3.76
N GLU A 220 -13.62 -10.30 -3.68
CA GLU A 220 -13.01 -11.35 -2.85
C GLU A 220 -11.59 -11.71 -3.34
N LYS A 221 -11.38 -11.70 -4.67
CA LYS A 221 -10.13 -12.12 -5.30
C LYS A 221 -9.56 -10.98 -6.14
N PRO A 222 -8.24 -10.91 -6.34
CA PRO A 222 -7.63 -9.91 -7.22
C PRO A 222 -8.18 -10.00 -8.65
N VAL A 223 -8.98 -9.00 -9.04
CA VAL A 223 -9.60 -8.88 -10.36
C VAL A 223 -9.15 -7.56 -10.99
N ILE A 224 -8.98 -7.56 -12.31
CA ILE A 224 -8.59 -6.38 -13.08
C ILE A 224 -9.61 -5.26 -12.89
N GLU A 225 -9.14 -4.03 -12.69
CA GLU A 225 -9.91 -2.80 -12.46
C GLU A 225 -10.73 -2.78 -11.16
N GLN A 226 -10.51 -3.73 -10.24
CA GLN A 226 -11.21 -3.82 -8.97
C GLN A 226 -10.25 -3.81 -7.78
N ILE A 227 -10.76 -3.48 -6.61
CA ILE A 227 -10.01 -3.43 -5.35
C ILE A 227 -10.58 -4.41 -4.34
N ASN A 228 -9.74 -4.89 -3.43
CA ASN A 228 -10.08 -5.88 -2.41
C ASN A 228 -10.42 -5.23 -1.06
N TYR A 229 -9.77 -4.11 -0.76
CA TYR A 229 -10.01 -3.32 0.44
C TYR A 229 -10.22 -1.87 0.08
N ARG A 230 -11.14 -1.25 0.79
CA ARG A 230 -11.33 0.18 0.80
C ARG A 230 -11.28 0.68 2.23
N ILE A 231 -10.38 1.62 2.49
CA ILE A 231 -10.09 2.17 3.81
C ILE A 231 -10.31 3.68 3.74
N GLN A 232 -11.32 4.17 4.43
CA GLN A 232 -11.56 5.60 4.61
C GLN A 232 -10.99 6.04 5.95
N ILE A 233 -10.21 7.11 5.96
CA ILE A 233 -9.80 7.78 7.19
C ILE A 233 -10.67 9.02 7.37
N VAL A 234 -11.29 9.14 8.54
CA VAL A 234 -12.11 10.29 8.90
C VAL A 234 -11.54 10.92 10.15
N TYR A 235 -11.14 12.18 9.97
CA TYR A 235 -10.61 13.02 11.02
C TYR A 235 -11.75 13.79 11.68
N ASN A 236 -11.80 13.79 13.00
CA ASN A 236 -12.84 14.47 13.76
C ASN A 236 -12.19 15.57 14.62
N ASP A 237 -12.85 16.72 14.72
CA ASP A 237 -12.39 17.88 15.51
C ASP A 237 -12.15 17.55 17.00
N ASN A 238 -12.84 16.53 17.51
CA ASN A 238 -12.72 16.07 18.90
C ASN A 238 -11.42 15.27 19.16
N GLY A 239 -10.56 15.10 18.15
CA GLY A 239 -9.32 14.31 18.19
C GLY A 239 -9.52 12.79 18.09
N GLN A 240 -10.78 12.33 18.18
CA GLN A 240 -11.16 10.92 18.09
C GLN A 240 -11.44 10.52 16.65
N ASN A 241 -10.39 10.13 15.93
CA ASN A 241 -10.46 9.79 14.50
C ASN A 241 -10.98 8.36 14.31
N HIS A 242 -11.52 8.05 13.14
CA HIS A 242 -11.95 6.70 12.83
C HIS A 242 -11.55 6.26 11.43
N ILE A 243 -11.41 4.95 11.27
CA ILE A 243 -11.18 4.29 9.99
C ILE A 243 -12.38 3.40 9.69
N ASN A 244 -12.96 3.60 8.51
CA ASN A 244 -13.98 2.72 7.96
C ASN A 244 -13.31 1.75 6.97
N VAL A 245 -13.37 0.47 7.26
CA VAL A 245 -12.79 -0.58 6.43
C VAL A 245 -13.91 -1.37 5.78
N ARG A 246 -13.87 -1.51 4.45
CA ARG A 246 -14.78 -2.30 3.65
C ARG A 246 -14.02 -3.33 2.83
N THR A 247 -14.45 -4.59 2.91
CA THR A 247 -14.04 -5.71 2.07
C THR A 247 -15.26 -6.25 1.31
N TYR A 248 -15.10 -7.38 0.61
CA TYR A 248 -16.21 -8.02 -0.10
C TYR A 248 -17.31 -8.55 0.85
N ASP A 249 -16.93 -8.97 2.05
CA ASP A 249 -17.79 -9.66 3.03
C ASP A 249 -17.96 -8.91 4.35
N LYS A 250 -17.11 -7.92 4.64
CA LYS A 250 -17.06 -7.25 5.94
C LYS A 250 -17.05 -5.74 5.76
N GLN A 251 -17.70 -5.09 6.71
CA GLN A 251 -17.58 -3.66 6.93
C GLN A 251 -17.46 -3.43 8.44
N PHE A 252 -16.43 -2.71 8.85
CA PHE A 252 -16.22 -2.39 10.25
C PHE A 252 -15.55 -1.04 10.41
N GLN A 253 -15.70 -0.48 11.60
CA GLN A 253 -15.10 0.78 12.00
C GLN A 253 -14.14 0.54 13.16
N LYS A 254 -13.01 1.25 13.14
CA LYS A 254 -12.06 1.29 14.24
C LYS A 254 -11.73 2.73 14.57
N THR A 255 -11.57 3.01 15.86
CA THR A 255 -11.33 4.37 16.34
C THR A 255 -9.89 4.48 16.82
N PHE A 256 -9.26 5.61 16.53
CA PHE A 256 -7.86 5.86 16.88
C PHE A 256 -7.63 7.33 17.18
N ASN A 257 -6.55 7.60 17.89
CA ASN A 257 -6.02 8.95 18.10
C ASN A 257 -4.64 9.04 17.44
N ILE A 258 -4.25 10.25 17.05
CA ILE A 258 -2.88 10.53 16.63
C ILE A 258 -2.19 11.27 17.78
N ILE A 259 -1.13 10.67 18.32
CA ILE A 259 -0.30 11.29 19.36
C ILE A 259 1.14 11.23 18.88
N ASN A 260 1.78 12.40 18.72
CA ASN A 260 3.15 12.53 18.22
C ASN A 260 3.39 11.79 16.87
N ASP A 261 2.49 11.98 15.91
CA ASP A 261 2.48 11.32 14.59
C ASP A 261 2.29 9.79 14.60
N GLU A 262 1.90 9.21 15.74
CA GLU A 262 1.63 7.78 15.88
C GLU A 262 0.14 7.48 16.04
N ILE A 263 -0.31 6.40 15.40
CA ILE A 263 -1.67 5.90 15.52
C ILE A 263 -1.80 5.06 16.80
N ILE A 264 -2.70 5.47 17.68
CA ILE A 264 -3.05 4.73 18.90
C ILE A 264 -4.51 4.29 18.79
N TRP A 265 -4.71 2.98 18.66
CA TRP A 265 -6.03 2.35 18.60
C TRP A 265 -6.71 2.35 19.97
N MET A 266 -8.03 2.55 19.99
CA MET A 266 -8.89 2.44 21.18
C MET A 266 -9.65 1.11 21.26
#